data_AF-A0A2W5F6W0-F1
#
_entry.id   AF-A0A2W5F6W0-F1
#
_cell.length_a   1.000
_cell.length_b   1.000
_cell.length_c   1.000
_cell.angle_alpha   90.00
_cell.angle_beta   90.00
_cell.angle_gamma   90.00
#
_symmetry.space_group_name_H-M   'P 1'
#
loop_
_entity.id
_entity.type
_entity.pdbx_description
1 polymer ?
#
loop_
_entity_poly.entity_id
_entity_poly.type
_entity_poly.pdbx_seq_one_letter_code
_entity_poly.pdbx_strand_id
1 'polypeptide(L)'
;MYRLLFLFLLLVGCINKSKTSVSDIDYYERCRKLVLEENEIGRKFLFSRMVDGIDEVHVTFLGVINIKRIGNVKVLNVVNYSGQNEGSRRGNGKMFLYNSENKELGLYYLGGASDVPTRLDNKNIIFDKRDNCNETTVVNFSDSIPRNIFVKCTSSGGDFYSFTVKE
;
A
#
# COMPACT_ATOMS: atom_id res chain seq x y z
N MET A 1 -59.54 25.18 -31.15
CA MET A 1 -58.52 26.19 -31.47
C MET A 1 -57.61 26.33 -30.25
N TYR A 2 -56.32 26.01 -30.41
CA TYR A 2 -55.13 26.51 -29.67
C TYR A 2 -55.15 26.45 -28.13
N ARG A 3 -54.14 25.94 -27.41
CA ARG A 3 -52.79 25.50 -27.78
C ARG A 3 -52.23 24.73 -26.58
N LEU A 4 -51.74 23.53 -26.85
CA LEU A 4 -50.93 22.72 -25.94
C LEU A 4 -49.55 23.40 -25.85
N LEU A 5 -49.17 23.91 -24.67
CA LEU A 5 -47.81 24.40 -24.42
C LEU A 5 -47.13 23.44 -23.43
N PHE A 6 -46.47 22.42 -23.98
CA PHE A 6 -45.62 21.52 -23.23
C PHE A 6 -44.35 22.29 -22.81
N LEU A 7 -44.26 22.69 -21.54
CA LEU A 7 -43.01 23.16 -20.95
C LEU A 7 -42.11 21.95 -20.72
N PHE A 8 -41.11 21.80 -21.58
CA PHE A 8 -40.04 20.81 -21.44
C PHE A 8 -39.13 21.25 -20.28
N LEU A 9 -39.37 20.74 -19.07
CA LEU A 9 -38.42 20.86 -17.95
C LEU A 9 -37.19 20.00 -18.26
N LEU A 10 -36.16 20.63 -18.83
CA LEU A 10 -34.80 20.08 -18.89
C LEU A 10 -34.21 20.15 -17.47
N LEU A 11 -34.54 19.16 -16.63
CA LEU A 11 -33.74 18.83 -15.45
C LEU A 11 -32.44 18.16 -15.93
N VAL A 12 -31.51 18.97 -16.44
CA VAL A 12 -30.11 18.57 -16.51
C VAL A 12 -29.61 18.55 -15.08
N GLY A 13 -29.82 17.41 -14.42
CA GLY A 13 -29.18 17.11 -13.16
C GLY A 13 -27.67 17.08 -13.39
N CYS A 14 -27.00 18.19 -13.11
CA CYS A 14 -25.57 18.18 -12.86
C CYS A 14 -25.34 17.25 -11.68
N ILE A 15 -24.97 16.00 -11.99
CA ILE A 15 -24.41 15.06 -11.01
C ILE A 15 -23.14 15.76 -10.51
N ASN A 16 -23.23 16.35 -9.32
CA ASN A 16 -22.08 16.83 -8.59
C ASN A 16 -21.17 15.61 -8.36
N LYS A 17 -20.22 15.38 -9.28
CA LYS A 17 -19.02 14.63 -8.95
C LYS A 17 -18.38 15.43 -7.84
N SER A 18 -18.55 14.98 -6.61
CA SER A 18 -17.82 15.51 -5.47
C SER A 18 -16.34 15.37 -5.82
N LYS A 19 -15.71 16.47 -6.24
CA LYS A 19 -14.26 16.56 -6.30
C LYS A 19 -13.83 16.52 -4.84
N THR A 20 -13.41 15.36 -4.36
CA THR A 20 -12.64 15.26 -3.12
C THR A 20 -11.48 16.25 -3.28
N SER A 21 -11.51 17.32 -2.52
CA SER A 21 -10.46 18.33 -2.57
C SER A 21 -9.14 17.67 -2.21
N VAL A 22 -8.09 17.99 -2.96
CA VAL A 22 -6.71 17.53 -2.77
C VAL A 22 -6.11 17.99 -1.41
N SER A 23 -6.90 18.69 -0.58
CA SER A 23 -6.52 19.33 0.68
C SER A 23 -6.48 18.39 1.90
N ASP A 24 -7.10 17.20 1.84
CA ASP A 24 -7.34 16.40 3.07
C ASP A 24 -6.55 15.08 3.12
N ILE A 25 -5.70 14.81 2.11
CA ILE A 25 -4.90 13.59 2.04
C ILE A 25 -3.58 13.79 2.79
N ASP A 26 -3.34 12.95 3.80
CA ASP A 26 -2.09 12.91 4.58
C ASP A 26 -0.85 12.76 3.69
N TYR A 27 0.29 13.33 4.12
CA TYR A 27 1.54 13.32 3.38
C TYR A 27 1.98 11.90 2.97
N TYR A 28 1.93 10.94 3.89
CA TYR A 28 2.36 9.57 3.60
C TYR A 28 1.40 8.84 2.68
N GLU A 29 0.11 9.16 2.72
CA GLU A 29 -0.85 8.68 1.72
C GLU A 29 -0.55 9.24 0.33
N ARG A 30 -0.20 10.53 0.22
CA ARG A 30 0.18 11.15 -1.05
C ARG A 30 1.40 10.48 -1.67
N CYS A 31 2.45 10.22 -0.88
CA CYS A 31 3.64 9.49 -1.35
C CYS A 31 3.29 8.11 -1.93
N ARG A 32 2.41 7.35 -1.25
CA ARG A 32 1.95 6.03 -1.72
C ARG A 32 1.17 6.13 -3.03
N LYS A 33 0.27 7.11 -3.14
CA LYS A 33 -0.52 7.35 -4.36
C LYS A 33 0.36 7.72 -5.56
N LEU A 34 1.36 8.58 -5.37
CA LEU A 34 2.30 8.94 -6.44
C LEU A 34 3.03 7.69 -6.99
N VAL A 35 3.50 6.79 -6.11
CA VAL A 35 4.17 5.56 -6.55
C VAL A 35 3.22 4.58 -7.24
N LEU A 36 1.97 4.51 -6.77
CA LEU A 36 0.91 3.72 -7.43
C LEU A 36 0.55 4.23 -8.83
N GLU A 37 0.60 5.55 -9.03
CA GLU A 37 0.35 6.22 -10.32
C GLU A 37 1.51 6.01 -11.29
N GLU A 38 2.75 6.07 -10.80
CA GLU A 38 3.96 5.79 -11.59
C GLU A 38 3.98 4.33 -12.09
N ASN A 39 3.45 3.39 -11.29
CA ASN A 39 3.22 1.99 -11.68
C ASN A 39 4.50 1.25 -12.14
N GLU A 40 5.67 1.70 -11.71
CA GLU A 40 6.97 1.06 -11.99
C GLU A 40 7.31 0.01 -10.94
N ILE A 41 7.35 -1.26 -11.35
CA ILE A 41 7.61 -2.40 -10.47
C ILE A 41 9.07 -2.40 -10.01
N GLY A 42 9.28 -2.55 -8.71
CA GLY A 42 10.60 -2.73 -8.09
C GLY A 42 11.42 -1.45 -7.91
N ARG A 43 10.99 -0.32 -8.49
CA ARG A 43 11.67 0.96 -8.29
C ARG A 43 11.43 1.48 -6.87
N LYS A 44 12.51 1.93 -6.23
CA LYS A 44 12.48 2.56 -4.91
C LYS A 44 12.31 4.07 -5.05
N PHE A 45 11.27 4.60 -4.44
CA PHE A 45 11.04 6.04 -4.32
C PHE A 45 11.32 6.48 -2.91
N LEU A 46 12.05 7.58 -2.75
CA LEU A 46 12.38 8.19 -1.47
C LEU A 46 11.73 9.57 -1.41
N PHE A 47 10.96 9.80 -0.36
CA PHE A 47 10.41 11.11 -0.05
C PHE A 47 10.90 11.52 1.33
N SER A 48 11.21 12.80 1.50
CA SER A 48 11.67 13.35 2.77
C SER A 48 10.92 14.65 3.07
N ARG A 49 10.62 14.89 4.34
CA ARG A 49 10.12 16.18 4.81
C ARG A 49 11.29 16.99 5.35
N MET A 50 11.36 18.27 4.97
CA MET A 50 12.35 19.21 5.51
C MET A 50 11.92 19.68 6.89
N VAL A 51 12.20 18.86 7.91
CA VAL A 51 11.90 19.13 9.33
C VAL A 51 13.16 18.94 10.17
N ASP A 52 13.16 19.45 11.39
CA ASP A 52 14.23 19.15 12.34
C ASP A 52 14.17 17.66 12.74
N GLY A 53 15.12 16.88 12.22
CA GLY A 53 15.22 15.44 12.44
C GLY A 53 15.08 14.64 11.13
N ILE A 54 14.79 13.35 11.28
CA ILE A 54 14.58 12.41 10.17
C ILE A 54 13.08 12.18 10.03
N ASP A 55 12.59 12.39 8.83
CA ASP A 55 11.26 11.99 8.42
C ASP A 55 11.26 11.66 6.94
N GLU A 56 11.38 10.37 6.65
CA GLU A 56 11.51 9.85 5.30
C GLU A 56 10.56 8.70 5.10
N VAL A 57 10.04 8.57 3.89
CA VAL A 57 9.24 7.42 3.47
C VAL A 57 9.83 6.82 2.21
N HIS A 58 10.14 5.54 2.30
CA HIS A 58 10.64 4.74 1.19
C HIS A 58 9.49 3.87 0.70
N VAL A 59 9.10 4.02 -0.57
CA VAL A 59 7.98 3.29 -1.15
C VAL A 59 8.46 2.48 -2.35
N THR A 60 8.01 1.24 -2.46
CA THR A 60 8.30 0.37 -3.61
C THR A 60 7.02 -0.33 -4.02
N PHE A 61 6.65 -0.19 -5.30
CA PHE A 61 5.57 -0.96 -5.89
C PHE A 61 6.10 -2.35 -6.26
N LEU A 62 5.58 -3.42 -5.64
CA LEU A 62 6.03 -4.78 -5.91
C LEU A 62 5.35 -5.41 -7.13
N GLY A 63 4.21 -4.87 -7.55
CA GLY A 63 3.42 -5.38 -8.67
C GLY A 63 1.98 -5.72 -8.28
N VAL A 64 1.36 -6.54 -9.12
CA VAL A 64 -0.07 -6.87 -9.04
C VAL A 64 -0.25 -8.38 -8.87
N ILE A 65 -1.07 -8.78 -7.90
CA ILE A 65 -1.51 -10.16 -7.69
C ILE A 65 -2.96 -10.28 -8.12
N ASN A 66 -3.29 -11.32 -8.89
CA ASN A 66 -4.67 -11.70 -9.10
C ASN A 66 -5.13 -12.69 -8.01
N ILE A 67 -6.03 -12.23 -7.14
CA ILE A 67 -6.62 -13.00 -6.04
C ILE A 67 -8.03 -13.46 -6.45
N LYS A 68 -8.31 -14.76 -6.45
CA LYS A 68 -9.54 -15.34 -7.03
C LYS A 68 -10.85 -14.65 -6.62
N ARG A 69 -10.98 -14.23 -5.35
CA ARG A 69 -12.22 -13.63 -4.81
C ARG A 69 -12.28 -12.10 -4.86
N ILE A 70 -11.18 -11.44 -5.20
CA ILE A 70 -11.03 -9.98 -5.09
C ILE A 70 -10.69 -9.37 -6.46
N GLY A 71 -9.98 -10.11 -7.31
CA GLY A 71 -9.43 -9.63 -8.56
C GLY A 71 -8.00 -9.12 -8.39
N ASN A 72 -7.65 -8.08 -9.13
CA ASN A 72 -6.31 -7.53 -9.15
C ASN A 72 -6.04 -6.66 -7.91
N VAL A 73 -5.01 -7.03 -7.17
CA VAL A 73 -4.54 -6.35 -5.96
C VAL A 73 -3.11 -5.86 -6.18
N LYS A 74 -2.90 -4.56 -6.06
CA LYS A 74 -1.59 -3.91 -6.10
C LYS A 74 -0.92 -4.01 -4.73
N VAL A 75 0.36 -4.35 -4.71
CA VAL A 75 1.14 -4.54 -3.49
C VAL A 75 2.23 -3.48 -3.38
N LEU A 76 2.20 -2.71 -2.29
CA LEU A 76 3.20 -1.69 -1.98
C LEU A 76 3.95 -2.05 -0.71
N ASN A 77 5.26 -1.89 -0.74
CA ASN A 77 6.08 -1.85 0.45
C ASN A 77 6.42 -0.42 0.82
N VAL A 78 6.32 -0.14 2.11
CA VAL A 78 6.54 1.18 2.67
C VAL A 78 7.41 1.02 3.90
N VAL A 79 8.49 1.80 3.98
CA VAL A 79 9.30 1.95 5.19
C VAL A 79 9.29 3.42 5.57
N ASN A 80 8.77 3.72 6.76
CA ASN A 80 8.83 5.05 7.34
C ASN A 80 10.04 5.13 8.27
N TYR A 81 10.99 6.02 7.97
CA TYR A 81 12.10 6.33 8.85
C TYR A 81 11.81 7.58 9.66
N SER A 82 12.09 7.50 10.96
CA SER A 82 12.00 8.64 11.87
C SER A 82 13.16 8.64 12.87
N GLY A 83 13.49 9.82 13.42
CA GLY A 83 14.56 9.98 14.42
C GLY A 83 14.92 11.46 14.61
N GLN A 84 15.66 11.78 15.67
CA GLN A 84 16.18 13.15 15.86
C GLN A 84 17.49 13.37 15.08
N ASN A 85 18.23 12.29 14.84
CA ASN A 85 19.51 12.24 14.13
C ASN A 85 19.75 10.80 13.65
N GLU A 86 20.82 10.58 12.89
CA GLU A 86 21.14 9.24 12.34
C GLU A 86 21.31 8.16 13.42
N GLY A 87 21.86 8.50 14.58
CA GLY A 87 22.01 7.54 15.70
C GLY A 87 20.68 7.09 16.32
N SER A 88 19.61 7.85 16.12
CA SER A 88 18.25 7.53 16.59
C SER A 88 17.30 7.12 15.46
N ARG A 89 17.81 6.88 14.24
CA ARG A 89 17.02 6.48 13.08
C ARG A 89 16.34 5.13 13.33
N ARG A 90 15.02 5.10 13.18
CA ARG A 90 14.16 3.90 13.28
C ARG A 90 13.32 3.78 12.03
N GLY A 91 13.36 2.62 11.39
CA GLY A 91 12.49 2.28 10.26
C GLY A 91 11.31 1.45 10.73
N ASN A 92 10.12 1.73 10.23
CA ASN A 92 8.91 0.94 10.48
C ASN A 92 8.36 0.45 9.13
N GLY A 93 8.33 -0.87 8.94
CA GLY A 93 7.93 -1.52 7.71
C GLY A 93 6.42 -1.73 7.65
N LYS A 94 5.83 -1.55 6.46
CA LYS A 94 4.44 -1.87 6.17
C LYS A 94 4.31 -2.44 4.77
N MET A 95 3.37 -3.36 4.60
CA MET A 95 2.94 -3.82 3.28
C MET A 95 1.48 -3.45 3.07
N PHE A 96 1.23 -2.55 2.13
CA PHE A 96 -0.10 -2.07 1.78
C PHE A 96 -0.65 -2.84 0.58
N LEU A 97 -1.95 -3.10 0.63
CA LEU A 97 -2.71 -3.70 -0.46
C LEU A 97 -3.74 -2.71 -0.99
N TYR A 98 -3.78 -2.54 -2.31
CA TYR A 98 -4.73 -1.67 -2.99
C TYR A 98 -5.50 -2.46 -4.05
N ASN A 99 -6.72 -2.05 -4.36
CA ASN A 99 -7.43 -2.59 -5.53
C ASN A 99 -6.88 -1.99 -6.84
N SER A 100 -7.47 -2.40 -7.97
CA SER A 100 -7.11 -1.88 -9.30
C SER A 100 -7.31 -0.37 -9.48
N GLU A 101 -8.17 0.24 -8.67
CA GLU A 101 -8.52 1.67 -8.69
C GLU A 101 -7.68 2.50 -7.69
N ASN A 102 -6.59 1.93 -7.15
CA ASN A 102 -5.75 2.55 -6.13
C ASN A 102 -6.50 2.88 -4.82
N LYS A 103 -7.61 2.21 -4.52
CA LYS A 103 -8.27 2.25 -3.20
C LYS A 103 -7.58 1.27 -2.25
N GLU A 104 -7.19 1.75 -1.08
CA GLU A 104 -6.56 0.93 -0.04
C GLU A 104 -7.55 -0.14 0.44
N LEU A 105 -7.12 -1.40 0.43
CA LEU A 105 -7.86 -2.54 0.99
C LEU A 105 -7.47 -2.78 2.46
N GLY A 106 -6.24 -2.45 2.81
CA GLY A 106 -5.67 -2.66 4.14
C GLY A 106 -4.17 -2.83 4.07
N LEU A 107 -3.57 -3.25 5.19
CA LEU A 107 -2.13 -3.38 5.31
C LEU A 107 -1.69 -4.42 6.35
N TYR A 108 -0.44 -4.86 6.26
CA TYR A 108 0.28 -5.53 7.33
C TYR A 108 1.25 -4.53 7.97
N TYR A 109 1.17 -4.38 9.29
CA TYR A 109 2.19 -3.70 10.08
C TYR A 109 3.32 -4.68 10.28
N LEU A 110 4.44 -4.43 9.60
CA LEU A 110 5.63 -5.25 9.69
C LEU A 110 6.58 -4.62 10.73
N GLY A 111 7.68 -5.31 11.04
CA GLY A 111 8.66 -4.83 11.99
C GLY A 111 9.45 -3.60 11.48
N GLY A 112 10.76 -3.73 11.41
CA GLY A 112 11.67 -2.72 10.93
C GLY A 112 11.75 -2.57 9.41
N ALA A 113 12.69 -1.75 8.96
CA ALA A 113 12.95 -1.49 7.55
C ALA A 113 13.27 -2.74 6.71
N SER A 114 13.88 -3.76 7.33
CA SER A 114 14.25 -4.99 6.65
C SER A 114 13.19 -6.09 6.75
N ASP A 115 12.07 -5.85 7.45
CA ASP A 115 10.97 -6.81 7.60
C ASP A 115 9.96 -6.77 6.45
N VAL A 116 10.09 -5.81 5.53
CA VAL A 116 9.22 -5.71 4.35
C VAL A 116 9.60 -6.76 3.31
N PRO A 117 8.65 -7.25 2.49
CA PRO A 117 9.00 -8.16 1.41
C PRO A 117 9.94 -7.49 0.40
N THR A 118 10.60 -8.27 -0.44
CA THR A 118 11.56 -7.73 -1.42
C THR A 118 10.98 -7.74 -2.81
N ARG A 119 10.14 -8.72 -3.13
CA ARG A 119 9.58 -8.90 -4.46
C ARG A 119 8.27 -9.66 -4.45
N LEU A 120 7.60 -9.55 -5.60
CA LEU A 120 6.54 -10.43 -6.02
C LEU A 120 7.11 -11.52 -6.95
N ASP A 121 6.68 -12.76 -6.78
CA ASP A 121 6.86 -13.81 -7.77
C ASP A 121 5.50 -14.48 -8.03
N ASN A 122 4.89 -14.13 -9.16
CA ASN A 122 3.54 -14.57 -9.54
C ASN A 122 2.48 -14.24 -8.47
N LYS A 123 2.02 -15.26 -7.74
CA LYS A 123 1.01 -15.14 -6.67
C LYS A 123 1.63 -15.17 -5.28
N ASN A 124 2.95 -15.15 -5.20
CA ASN A 124 3.71 -15.26 -3.97
C ASN A 124 4.37 -13.92 -3.65
N ILE A 125 4.24 -13.52 -2.39
CA ILE A 125 5.02 -12.43 -1.80
C ILE A 125 6.24 -13.06 -1.13
N ILE A 126 7.42 -12.55 -1.48
CA ILE A 126 8.69 -13.11 -1.01
C ILE A 126 9.33 -12.17 0.00
N PHE A 127 9.60 -12.70 1.19
CA PHE A 127 10.44 -12.09 2.21
C PHE A 127 11.79 -12.80 2.14
N ASP A 128 12.81 -12.14 1.60
CA ASP A 128 14.16 -12.70 1.53
C ASP A 128 14.83 -12.74 2.90
N LYS A 129 15.83 -13.61 3.01
CA LYS A 129 16.78 -13.59 4.12
C LYS A 129 17.47 -12.22 4.23
N ARG A 130 17.83 -11.84 5.45
CA ARG A 130 18.52 -10.61 5.85
C ARG A 130 19.50 -10.92 6.98
N ASP A 131 20.38 -9.99 7.31
CA ASP A 131 21.55 -10.25 8.19
C ASP A 131 21.21 -10.92 9.53
N ASN A 132 20.07 -10.59 10.14
CA ASN A 132 19.63 -11.15 11.42
C ASN A 132 18.51 -12.21 11.28
N CYS A 133 18.24 -12.67 10.05
CA CYS A 133 17.08 -13.47 9.69
C CYS A 133 17.38 -14.33 8.45
N ASN A 134 17.78 -15.59 8.66
CA ASN A 134 18.44 -16.38 7.63
C ASN A 134 17.50 -17.21 6.75
N GLU A 135 16.19 -17.10 6.98
CA GLU A 135 15.16 -17.84 6.25
C GLU A 135 14.47 -16.96 5.21
N THR A 136 14.12 -17.57 4.08
CA THR A 136 13.21 -16.96 3.10
C THR A 136 11.79 -17.42 3.38
N THR A 137 10.84 -16.48 3.43
CA THR A 137 9.42 -16.80 3.55
C THR A 137 8.70 -16.52 2.24
N VAL A 138 7.93 -17.50 1.79
CA VAL A 138 7.06 -17.41 0.62
C VAL A 138 5.62 -17.45 1.11
N VAL A 139 4.87 -16.37 0.89
CA VAL A 139 3.46 -16.30 1.27
C VAL A 139 2.61 -16.25 0.01
N ASN A 140 1.69 -17.20 -0.13
CA ASN A 140 0.80 -17.28 -1.27
C ASN A 140 -0.50 -16.49 -1.03
N PHE A 141 -0.87 -15.65 -2.00
CA PHE A 141 -2.06 -14.79 -1.97
C PHE A 141 -3.12 -15.21 -3.03
N SER A 142 -3.02 -16.41 -3.62
CA SER A 142 -3.85 -16.77 -4.79
C SER A 142 -5.34 -16.83 -4.51
N ASP A 143 -5.72 -17.30 -3.32
CA ASP A 143 -7.12 -17.59 -2.99
C ASP A 143 -7.78 -16.43 -2.22
N SER A 144 -7.06 -15.84 -1.27
CA SER A 144 -7.50 -14.70 -0.44
C SER A 144 -6.30 -13.94 0.12
N ILE A 145 -6.54 -12.74 0.65
CA ILE A 145 -5.57 -12.04 1.52
C ILE A 145 -5.50 -12.80 2.85
N PRO A 146 -4.34 -13.37 3.24
CA PRO A 146 -4.21 -14.12 4.49
C PRO A 146 -4.48 -13.23 5.70
N ARG A 147 -5.32 -13.68 6.64
CA ARG A 147 -5.56 -12.89 7.87
C ARG A 147 -4.29 -12.70 8.69
N ASN A 148 -3.45 -13.73 8.73
CA ASN A 148 -2.15 -13.72 9.38
C ASN A 148 -1.11 -14.28 8.41
N ILE A 149 0.10 -13.76 8.47
CA ILE A 149 1.28 -14.32 7.81
C ILE A 149 2.33 -14.63 8.88
N PHE A 150 3.07 -15.72 8.71
CA PHE A 150 4.22 -16.05 9.54
C PHE A 150 5.49 -15.86 8.72
N VAL A 151 6.30 -14.87 9.09
CA VAL A 151 7.58 -14.60 8.44
C VAL A 151 8.67 -15.26 9.27
N LYS A 152 9.25 -16.32 8.70
CA LYS A 152 10.34 -17.06 9.32
C LYS A 152 11.59 -16.20 9.40
N CYS A 153 12.31 -16.40 10.50
CA CYS A 153 13.61 -15.79 10.74
C CYS A 153 14.71 -16.83 10.99
N THR A 154 14.33 -17.93 11.62
CA THR A 154 15.15 -19.12 11.79
C THR A 154 14.32 -20.34 11.41
N SER A 155 14.94 -21.52 11.35
CA SER A 155 14.25 -22.78 11.05
C SER A 155 13.08 -23.08 12.01
N SER A 156 13.12 -22.56 13.23
CA SER A 156 12.12 -22.79 14.28
C SER A 156 11.42 -21.52 14.79
N GLY A 157 11.72 -20.35 14.24
CA GLY A 157 11.28 -19.07 14.81
C GLY A 157 11.01 -17.99 13.78
N GLY A 158 10.25 -16.98 14.18
CA GLY A 158 9.80 -15.89 13.32
C GLY A 158 8.66 -15.11 13.96
N ASP A 159 8.05 -14.24 13.17
CA ASP A 159 7.03 -13.32 13.63
C ASP A 159 5.70 -13.53 12.90
N PHE A 160 4.60 -13.36 13.64
CA PHE A 160 3.25 -13.32 13.07
C PHE A 160 2.84 -11.87 12.82
N TYR A 161 2.34 -11.60 11.61
CA TYR A 161 1.76 -10.31 11.25
C TYR A 161 0.30 -10.48 10.83
N SER A 162 -0.56 -9.65 11.38
CA SER A 162 -1.99 -9.65 11.12
C SER A 162 -2.37 -8.60 10.07
N PHE A 163 -3.26 -8.96 9.16
CA PHE A 163 -3.84 -8.04 8.20
C PHE A 163 -4.84 -7.12 8.89
N THR A 164 -4.68 -5.81 8.71
CA THR A 164 -5.63 -4.79 9.14
C THR A 164 -6.39 -4.29 7.92
N VAL A 165 -7.70 -4.51 7.89
CA VAL A 165 -8.59 -4.01 6.83
C VAL A 165 -8.71 -2.49 6.97
N LYS A 166 -8.72 -1.78 5.84
CA LYS A 166 -9.05 -0.35 5.83
C LYS A 166 -10.57 -0.19 5.92
N GLU A 167 -11.05 0.50 6.96
CA GLU A 167 -12.45 0.92 7.12
C GLU A 167 -12.88 1.94 6.06
#